data_AF-A0A534TME6-F1
#
_entry.id   AF-A0A534TME6-F1
#
_cell.length_a   1.000
_cell.length_b   1.000
_cell.length_c   1.000
_cell.angle_alpha   90.00
_cell.angle_beta   90.00
_cell.angle_gamma   90.00
#
_symmetry.space_group_name_H-M   'P 1'
#
loop_
_entity.id
_entity.type
_entity.pdbx_description
1 polymer ?
#
loop_
_entity_poly.entity_id
_entity_poly.type
_entity_poly.pdbx_seq_one_letter_code
_entity_poly.pdbx_strand_id
1 'polypeptide(L)'
;MAEVTSAMVKDLREKTGAGMMDCKKALVESSGDVDKAITWLREKGLATAGKKAGRSATEGAVGSYIHLGGKIGVLVEVNCETDFTARNEKFQALVKDIAMQIAWSNPRWLRREEVPAAELDQEKSVHRAQLREQGKPEAMLDKIIPGKIEKFYKEYCLLEQAFFRDPEGKRSVQDEINAAIAIIGENMQVRRFTRYALGEGLKKEQKDFAAEVSAAVSGQK
;
A
#
# COMPACT_ATOMS: atom_id res chain seq x y z
N MET A 1 -31.17 25.78 -3.89
CA MET A 1 -29.92 25.14 -3.42
C MET A 1 -30.31 24.14 -2.35
N ALA A 2 -29.83 22.91 -2.40
CA ALA A 2 -30.11 21.93 -1.34
C ALA A 2 -29.66 22.51 0.02
N GLU A 3 -30.49 22.38 1.05
CA GLU A 3 -30.19 22.95 2.36
C GLU A 3 -29.18 22.07 3.09
N VAL A 4 -27.91 22.51 3.10
CA VAL A 4 -26.83 21.79 3.81
C VAL A 4 -26.95 22.08 5.31
N THR A 5 -27.38 21.08 6.07
CA THR A 5 -27.57 21.18 7.52
C THR A 5 -26.27 20.94 8.29
N SER A 6 -26.18 21.46 9.52
CA SER A 6 -25.05 21.20 10.41
C SER A 6 -24.86 19.71 10.75
N ALA A 7 -25.95 18.95 10.84
CA ALA A 7 -25.93 17.51 11.05
C ALA A 7 -25.25 16.79 9.87
N MET A 8 -25.61 17.12 8.62
CA MET A 8 -24.98 16.53 7.43
C MET A 8 -23.47 16.80 7.40
N VAL A 9 -23.04 18.01 7.74
CA VAL A 9 -21.62 18.37 7.80
C VAL A 9 -20.90 17.56 8.87
N LYS A 10 -21.51 17.41 10.05
CA LYS A 10 -20.97 16.59 11.14
C LYS A 10 -20.83 15.13 10.73
N ASP A 11 -21.86 14.55 10.13
CA ASP A 11 -21.87 13.15 9.70
C ASP A 11 -20.80 12.90 8.61
N LEU A 12 -20.67 13.79 7.63
CA LEU A 12 -19.63 13.68 6.61
C LEU A 12 -18.23 13.79 7.21
N ARG A 13 -18.04 14.67 8.20
CA ARG A 13 -16.78 14.81 8.92
C ARG A 13 -16.44 13.56 9.71
N GLU A 14 -17.41 12.94 10.37
CA GLU A 14 -17.18 11.69 11.11
C GLU A 14 -16.83 10.54 10.17
N LYS A 15 -17.46 10.46 9.00
CA LYS A 15 -17.16 9.44 7.97
C LYS A 15 -15.80 9.61 7.31
N THR A 16 -15.37 10.84 7.06
CA THR A 16 -14.19 11.13 6.22
C THR A 16 -12.97 11.61 7.00
N GLY A 17 -13.17 12.09 8.23
CA GLY A 17 -12.13 12.74 9.03
C GLY A 17 -11.67 14.11 8.51
N ALA A 18 -12.28 14.63 7.44
CA ALA A 18 -11.92 15.89 6.81
C ALA A 18 -12.29 17.12 7.68
N GLY A 19 -11.71 18.28 7.35
CA GLY A 19 -11.98 19.53 8.05
C GLY A 19 -13.45 19.97 7.92
N MET A 20 -13.98 20.63 8.96
CA MET A 20 -15.40 21.06 9.01
C MET A 20 -15.82 21.89 7.79
N MET A 21 -15.00 22.86 7.40
CA MET A 21 -15.28 23.73 6.26
C MET A 21 -15.20 22.99 4.92
N ASP A 22 -14.34 21.98 4.84
CA ASP A 22 -14.21 21.16 3.64
C ASP A 22 -15.41 20.23 3.47
N CYS A 23 -15.90 19.64 4.57
CA CYS A 23 -17.14 18.86 4.56
C CYS A 23 -18.34 19.73 4.14
N LYS A 24 -18.44 20.96 4.69
CA LYS A 24 -19.50 21.90 4.30
C LYS A 24 -19.43 22.26 2.82
N LYS A 25 -18.23 22.61 2.32
CA LYS A 25 -18.03 22.92 0.90
C LYS A 25 -18.37 21.74 0.00
N ALA A 26 -17.89 20.54 0.34
CA ALA A 26 -18.17 19.33 -0.40
C ALA A 26 -19.68 19.07 -0.53
N LEU A 27 -20.43 19.23 0.55
CA LEU A 27 -21.89 19.09 0.55
C LEU A 27 -22.58 20.18 -0.27
N VAL A 28 -22.09 21.43 -0.24
CA VAL A 28 -22.64 22.52 -1.06
C VAL A 28 -22.43 22.24 -2.55
N GLU A 29 -21.20 21.91 -2.96
CA GLU A 29 -20.85 21.59 -4.35
C GLU A 29 -21.57 20.33 -4.85
N SER A 30 -21.86 19.40 -3.94
CA SER A 30 -22.56 18.15 -4.24
C SER A 30 -24.08 18.24 -4.07
N SER A 31 -24.64 19.43 -3.82
CA SER A 31 -26.07 19.63 -3.58
C SER A 31 -26.65 18.69 -2.49
N GLY A 32 -25.89 18.46 -1.42
CA GLY A 32 -26.26 17.61 -0.28
C GLY A 32 -26.06 16.11 -0.49
N ASP A 33 -25.62 15.68 -1.68
CA ASP A 33 -25.33 14.28 -1.99
C ASP A 33 -24.03 13.82 -1.29
N VAL A 34 -24.15 12.88 -0.36
CA VAL A 34 -23.05 12.43 0.50
C VAL A 34 -21.98 11.67 -0.29
N ASP A 35 -22.36 10.82 -1.23
CA ASP A 35 -21.40 10.00 -1.99
C ASP A 35 -20.60 10.87 -2.98
N LYS A 36 -21.27 11.85 -3.59
CA LYS A 36 -20.59 12.88 -4.38
C LYS A 36 -19.70 13.76 -3.52
N ALA A 37 -20.12 14.12 -2.31
CA ALA A 37 -19.30 14.91 -1.40
C ALA A 37 -18.03 14.15 -0.96
N ILE A 38 -18.12 12.83 -0.72
CA ILE A 38 -16.96 11.98 -0.44
C ILE A 38 -16.00 11.96 -1.64
N THR A 39 -16.54 11.78 -2.85
CA THR A 39 -15.74 11.82 -4.09
C THR A 39 -15.03 13.16 -4.26
N TRP A 40 -15.77 14.26 -4.04
CA TRP A 40 -15.22 15.61 -4.11
C TRP A 40 -14.09 15.84 -3.09
N LEU A 41 -14.26 15.36 -1.85
CA LEU A 41 -13.22 15.44 -0.81
C LEU A 41 -11.97 14.64 -1.21
N ARG A 42 -12.14 13.47 -1.84
CA ARG A 42 -11.04 12.66 -2.34
C ARG A 42 -10.27 13.39 -3.45
N GLU A 43 -10.97 13.92 -4.46
CA GLU A 43 -10.36 14.68 -5.55
C GLU A 43 -9.60 15.92 -5.03
N LYS A 44 -10.22 16.66 -4.12
CA LYS A 44 -9.57 17.80 -3.45
C LYS A 44 -8.34 17.36 -2.66
N GLY A 45 -8.42 16.21 -1.97
CA GLY A 45 -7.32 15.63 -1.22
C GLY A 45 -6.12 15.31 -2.11
N LEU A 46 -6.35 14.67 -3.25
CA LEU A 46 -5.33 14.39 -4.27
C LEU A 46 -4.67 15.68 -4.78
N ALA A 47 -5.47 16.70 -5.08
CA ALA A 47 -4.94 18.00 -5.49
C ALA A 47 -4.10 18.68 -4.39
N THR A 48 -4.50 18.52 -3.13
CA THR A 48 -3.77 19.07 -1.98
C THR A 48 -2.44 18.36 -1.77
N ALA A 49 -2.42 17.03 -1.87
CA ALA A 49 -1.21 16.22 -1.81
C ALA A 49 -0.25 16.59 -2.95
N GLY A 50 -0.74 16.69 -4.19
CA GLY A 50 0.08 17.11 -5.34
C GLY A 50 0.74 18.48 -5.16
N LYS A 51 0.02 19.47 -4.61
CA LYS A 51 0.58 20.80 -4.30
C LYS A 51 1.65 20.78 -3.19
N LYS A 52 1.68 19.73 -2.37
CA LYS A 52 2.60 19.59 -1.22
C LYS A 52 3.75 18.64 -1.50
N ALA A 53 3.67 17.78 -2.51
CA ALA A 53 4.65 16.75 -2.82
C ALA A 53 6.09 17.27 -2.97
N GLY A 54 6.27 18.51 -3.47
CA GLY A 54 7.58 19.15 -3.63
C GLY A 54 8.14 19.81 -2.36
N ARG A 55 7.40 19.82 -1.24
CA ARG A 55 7.86 20.41 0.02
C ARG A 55 8.82 19.47 0.73
N SER A 56 9.84 20.05 1.37
CA SER A 56 10.79 19.28 2.16
C SER A 56 10.09 18.59 3.33
N ALA A 57 10.21 17.27 3.42
CA ALA A 57 9.72 16.46 4.53
C ALA A 57 10.91 15.72 5.15
N THR A 58 11.56 16.37 6.12
CA THR A 58 12.79 15.90 6.79
C THR A 58 12.56 15.43 8.22
N GLU A 59 11.40 15.75 8.80
CA GLU A 59 10.94 15.21 10.09
C GLU A 59 10.12 13.94 9.86
N GLY A 60 9.65 13.28 10.92
CA GLY A 60 8.77 12.12 10.80
C GLY A 60 9.01 11.06 11.86
N ALA A 61 8.73 9.80 11.51
CA ALA A 61 8.92 8.68 12.41
C ALA A 61 9.42 7.43 11.68
N VAL A 62 10.21 6.64 12.42
CA VAL A 62 10.50 5.25 12.06
C VAL A 62 9.51 4.35 12.80
N GLY A 63 8.64 3.69 12.04
CA GLY A 63 7.71 2.69 12.52
C GLY A 63 8.32 1.29 12.53
N SER A 64 7.85 0.45 13.44
CA SER A 64 8.17 -0.97 13.47
C SER A 64 6.92 -1.82 13.65
N TYR A 65 6.96 -3.03 13.09
CA TYR A 65 5.89 -4.01 13.30
C TYR A 65 6.47 -5.42 13.35
N ILE A 66 6.14 -6.16 14.42
CA ILE A 66 6.53 -7.55 14.62
C ILE A 66 5.27 -8.41 14.55
N HIS A 67 5.27 -9.40 13.66
CA HIS A 67 4.12 -10.23 13.38
C HIS A 67 4.40 -11.72 13.62
N LEU A 68 3.33 -12.49 13.85
CA LEU A 68 3.36 -13.96 14.05
C LEU A 68 4.40 -14.44 15.09
N GLY A 69 4.49 -13.75 16.23
CA GLY A 69 5.41 -14.13 17.31
C GLY A 69 6.90 -13.97 16.94
N GLY A 70 7.23 -12.98 16.12
CA GLY A 70 8.61 -12.70 15.73
C GLY A 70 9.06 -13.34 14.41
N LYS A 71 8.15 -13.99 13.67
CA LYS A 71 8.47 -14.60 12.38
C LYS A 71 8.56 -13.60 11.24
N ILE A 72 7.94 -12.43 11.38
CA ILE A 72 8.07 -11.32 10.43
C ILE A 72 8.38 -10.05 11.22
N GLY A 73 9.38 -9.29 10.78
CA GLY A 73 9.74 -8.00 11.34
C GLY A 73 9.84 -6.93 10.25
N VAL A 74 9.30 -5.75 10.51
CA VAL A 74 9.30 -4.60 9.58
C VAL A 74 9.84 -3.36 10.28
N LEU A 75 10.63 -2.57 9.54
CA LEU A 75 10.95 -1.18 9.83
C LEU A 75 10.56 -0.32 8.64
N VAL A 76 9.93 0.83 8.88
CA VAL A 76 9.56 1.79 7.84
C VAL A 76 9.84 3.21 8.30
N GLU A 77 10.42 4.02 7.44
CA GLU A 77 10.62 5.45 7.67
C GLU A 77 9.57 6.23 6.89
N VAL A 78 8.76 7.02 7.60
CA VAL A 78 7.76 7.91 7.02
C VAL A 78 8.09 9.32 7.45
N ASN A 79 8.29 10.22 6.49
CA ASN A 79 8.60 11.62 6.75
C ASN A 79 7.37 12.51 6.70
N CYS A 80 7.41 13.63 7.42
CA CYS A 80 6.51 14.76 7.35
C CYS A 80 7.29 16.10 7.38
N GLU A 81 6.59 17.24 7.30
CA GLU A 81 7.25 18.56 7.28
C GLU A 81 7.75 18.97 8.68
N THR A 82 7.00 18.66 9.75
CA THR A 82 7.32 19.11 11.12
C THR A 82 7.34 18.00 12.18
N ASP A 83 8.07 18.24 13.28
CA ASP A 83 8.13 17.35 14.45
C ASP A 83 6.80 17.28 15.23
N PHE A 84 6.02 18.36 15.20
CA PHE A 84 4.65 18.38 15.73
C PHE A 84 3.76 17.37 15.01
N THR A 85 3.82 17.32 13.68
CA THR A 85 3.09 16.34 12.88
C THR A 85 3.60 14.93 13.13
N ALA A 86 4.92 14.75 13.31
CA ALA A 86 5.49 13.46 13.67
C ALA A 86 4.88 12.89 14.96
N ARG A 87 4.44 13.72 15.91
CA ARG A 87 3.80 13.28 17.16
C ARG A 87 2.27 13.17 17.08
N ASN A 88 1.67 13.56 15.95
CA ASN A 88 0.22 13.51 15.77
C ASN A 88 -0.29 12.06 15.75
N GLU A 89 -1.38 11.78 16.46
CA GLU A 89 -1.94 10.43 16.57
C GLU A 89 -2.33 9.83 15.22
N LYS A 90 -2.87 10.64 14.29
CA LYS A 90 -3.24 10.16 12.95
C LYS A 90 -2.00 9.84 12.11
N PHE A 91 -0.93 10.61 12.26
CA PHE A 91 0.35 10.31 11.61
C PHE A 91 0.95 9.01 12.16
N GLN A 92 0.99 8.85 13.49
CA GLN A 92 1.48 7.63 14.13
C GLN A 92 0.67 6.39 13.73
N ALA A 93 -0.65 6.53 13.61
CA ALA A 93 -1.53 5.47 13.10
C ALA A 93 -1.18 5.10 11.64
N LEU A 94 -0.99 6.09 10.76
CA LEU A 94 -0.57 5.86 9.38
C LEU A 94 0.77 5.10 9.31
N VAL A 95 1.77 5.51 10.09
CA VAL A 95 3.09 4.85 10.12
C VAL A 95 2.95 3.38 10.51
N LYS A 96 2.14 3.08 11.54
CA LYS A 96 1.86 1.72 11.98
C LYS A 96 1.13 0.90 10.91
N ASP A 97 0.13 1.49 10.28
CA ASP A 97 -0.65 0.81 9.24
C ASP A 97 0.21 0.51 8.00
N ILE A 98 1.13 1.40 7.62
CA ILE A 98 2.10 1.13 6.54
C ILE A 98 3.04 -0.02 6.94
N ALA A 99 3.51 -0.06 8.19
CA ALA A 99 4.34 -1.18 8.67
C ALA A 99 3.59 -2.53 8.63
N MET A 100 2.30 -2.52 8.99
CA MET A 100 1.43 -3.70 8.90
C MET A 100 1.17 -4.11 7.45
N GLN A 101 0.92 -3.15 6.56
CA GLN A 101 0.77 -3.38 5.12
C GLN A 101 2.01 -4.10 4.57
N ILE A 102 3.21 -3.60 4.87
CA ILE A 102 4.47 -4.20 4.40
C ILE A 102 4.60 -5.65 4.91
N ALA A 103 4.30 -5.90 6.19
CA ALA A 103 4.37 -7.24 6.76
C ALA A 103 3.44 -8.23 6.03
N TRP A 104 2.21 -7.79 5.73
CA TRP A 104 1.17 -8.56 5.05
C TRP A 104 1.48 -8.82 3.57
N SER A 105 1.83 -7.77 2.83
CA SER A 105 1.89 -7.79 1.36
C SER A 105 3.27 -8.09 0.78
N ASN A 106 4.33 -8.07 1.61
CA ASN A 106 5.70 -8.36 1.20
C ASN A 106 6.16 -7.61 -0.08
N PRO A 107 6.04 -6.26 -0.13
CA PRO A 107 6.51 -5.49 -1.28
C PRO A 107 8.03 -5.64 -1.43
N ARG A 108 8.50 -5.67 -2.68
CA ARG A 108 9.93 -5.72 -3.02
C ARG A 108 10.52 -4.32 -3.22
N TRP A 109 9.69 -3.37 -3.68
CA TRP A 109 10.08 -1.99 -3.95
C TRP A 109 9.09 -1.02 -3.33
N LEU A 110 9.52 0.23 -3.14
CA LEU A 110 8.61 1.27 -2.68
C LEU A 110 7.74 1.77 -3.83
N ARG A 111 8.34 2.04 -4.99
CA ARG A 111 7.70 2.68 -6.15
C ARG A 111 8.18 2.05 -7.46
N ARG A 112 7.42 2.27 -8.54
CA ARG A 112 7.69 1.72 -9.88
C ARG A 112 9.06 2.11 -10.43
N GLU A 113 9.56 3.31 -10.10
CA GLU A 113 10.84 3.82 -10.56
C GLU A 113 12.04 3.10 -9.93
N GLU A 114 11.83 2.40 -8.81
CA GLU A 114 12.88 1.63 -8.12
C GLU A 114 13.02 0.21 -8.67
N VAL A 115 12.13 -0.23 -9.56
CA VAL A 115 12.18 -1.56 -10.15
C VAL A 115 13.30 -1.63 -11.20
N PRO A 116 14.29 -2.54 -11.06
CA PRO A 116 15.36 -2.71 -12.04
C PRO A 116 14.82 -3.12 -13.41
N ALA A 117 15.39 -2.55 -14.48
CA ALA A 117 15.01 -2.90 -15.85
C ALA A 117 15.14 -4.42 -16.14
N ALA A 118 16.16 -5.07 -15.56
CA ALA A 118 16.37 -6.52 -15.69
C ALA A 118 15.19 -7.35 -15.14
N GLU A 119 14.61 -6.95 -14.00
CA GLU A 119 13.45 -7.62 -13.40
C GLU A 119 12.22 -7.44 -14.29
N LEU A 120 12.00 -6.22 -14.82
CA LEU A 120 10.90 -5.94 -15.73
C LEU A 120 11.01 -6.73 -17.04
N ASP A 121 12.19 -6.81 -17.63
CA ASP A 121 12.39 -7.51 -18.89
C ASP A 121 12.29 -9.02 -18.71
N GLN A 122 12.79 -9.54 -17.58
CA GLN A 122 12.56 -10.92 -17.18
C GLN A 122 11.06 -11.20 -17.05
N GLU A 123 10.30 -10.39 -16.32
CA GLU A 123 8.86 -10.60 -16.14
C GLU A 123 8.08 -10.54 -17.47
N LYS A 124 8.42 -9.57 -18.34
CA LYS A 124 7.86 -9.49 -19.70
C LYS A 124 8.14 -10.76 -20.50
N SER A 125 9.37 -11.29 -20.42
CA SER A 125 9.77 -12.47 -21.17
C SER A 125 9.04 -13.73 -20.70
N VAL A 126 8.87 -13.89 -19.38
CA VAL A 126 8.12 -14.99 -18.75
C VAL A 126 6.66 -14.95 -19.20
N HIS A 127 6.01 -13.78 -19.12
CA HIS A 127 4.64 -13.63 -19.58
C HIS A 127 4.48 -13.82 -21.10
N ARG A 128 5.44 -13.35 -21.93
CA ARG A 128 5.43 -13.64 -23.37
C ARG A 128 5.48 -15.14 -23.64
N ALA A 129 6.41 -15.84 -23.00
CA ALA A 129 6.54 -17.29 -23.15
C ALA A 129 5.25 -18.02 -22.73
N GLN A 130 4.71 -17.68 -21.56
CA GLN A 130 3.47 -18.25 -21.05
C GLN A 130 2.28 -18.04 -22.00
N LEU A 131 2.15 -16.85 -22.60
CA LEU A 131 1.04 -16.54 -23.50
C LEU A 131 1.21 -17.19 -24.88
N ARG A 132 2.45 -17.36 -25.37
CA ARG A 132 2.72 -18.11 -26.60
C ARG A 132 2.39 -19.59 -26.45
N GLU A 133 2.72 -20.18 -25.29
CA GLU A 133 2.35 -21.56 -24.97
C GLU A 133 0.83 -21.75 -24.92
N GLN A 134 0.09 -20.72 -24.49
CA GLN A 134 -1.38 -20.67 -24.57
C GLN A 134 -1.92 -20.43 -25.99
N GLY A 135 -1.06 -20.45 -27.02
CA GLY A 135 -1.45 -20.29 -28.43
C GLY A 135 -1.87 -18.87 -28.82
N LYS A 136 -1.51 -17.83 -28.03
CA LYS A 136 -1.91 -16.45 -28.35
C LYS A 136 -0.98 -15.83 -29.41
N PRO A 137 -1.53 -15.19 -30.46
CA PRO A 137 -0.74 -14.51 -31.50
C PRO A 137 0.11 -13.34 -30.96
N GLU A 138 1.25 -13.06 -31.59
CA GLU A 138 2.21 -12.03 -31.16
C GLU A 138 1.56 -10.63 -31.03
N ALA A 139 0.67 -10.26 -31.97
CA ALA A 139 -0.07 -8.99 -31.93
C ALA A 139 -0.99 -8.83 -30.71
N MET A 140 -1.42 -9.93 -30.08
CA MET A 140 -2.19 -9.90 -28.84
C MET A 140 -1.28 -9.75 -27.62
N LEU A 141 -0.04 -10.23 -27.69
CA LEU A 141 0.92 -10.14 -26.58
C LEU A 141 1.23 -8.68 -26.25
N ASP A 142 1.47 -7.85 -27.27
CA ASP A 142 1.79 -6.43 -27.08
C ASP A 142 0.64 -5.65 -26.41
N LYS A 143 -0.60 -6.13 -26.54
CA LYS A 143 -1.77 -5.56 -25.85
C LYS A 143 -1.93 -6.08 -24.42
N ILE A 144 -1.52 -7.32 -24.13
CA ILE A 144 -1.74 -7.98 -22.83
C ILE A 144 -0.63 -7.66 -21.84
N ILE A 145 0.62 -7.62 -22.29
CA ILE A 145 1.80 -7.45 -21.44
C ILE A 145 1.75 -6.16 -20.61
N PRO A 146 1.38 -4.99 -21.15
CA PRO A 146 1.29 -3.78 -20.33
C PRO A 146 0.38 -3.97 -19.11
N GLY A 147 -0.76 -4.63 -19.27
CA GLY A 147 -1.68 -4.93 -18.16
C GLY A 147 -1.13 -5.96 -17.17
N LYS A 148 -0.23 -6.86 -17.60
CA LYS A 148 0.48 -7.79 -16.71
C LYS A 148 1.54 -7.06 -15.88
N ILE A 149 2.28 -6.15 -16.51
CA ILE A 149 3.26 -5.30 -15.82
C ILE A 149 2.57 -4.37 -14.81
N GLU A 150 1.38 -3.86 -15.14
CA GLU A 150 0.58 -3.09 -14.19
C GLU A 150 0.20 -3.92 -12.94
N LYS A 151 -0.14 -5.21 -13.13
CA LYS A 151 -0.40 -6.13 -12.01
C LYS A 151 0.86 -6.39 -11.19
N PHE A 152 2.01 -6.56 -11.86
CA PHE A 152 3.30 -6.72 -11.19
C PHE A 152 3.59 -5.53 -10.27
N TYR A 153 3.37 -4.29 -10.73
CA TYR A 153 3.55 -3.12 -9.87
C TYR A 153 2.62 -3.13 -8.67
N LYS A 154 1.33 -3.46 -8.86
CA LYS A 154 0.35 -3.57 -7.76
C LYS A 154 0.64 -4.69 -6.77
N GLU A 155 1.44 -5.67 -7.15
CA GLU A 155 1.85 -6.77 -6.27
C GLU A 155 3.14 -6.43 -5.51
N TYR A 156 4.13 -5.87 -6.20
CA TYR A 156 5.50 -5.74 -5.67
C TYR A 156 5.93 -4.32 -5.28
N CYS A 157 5.20 -3.27 -5.67
CA CYS A 157 5.49 -1.89 -5.28
C CYS A 157 4.52 -1.42 -4.19
N LEU A 158 5.05 -1.10 -3.01
CA LEU A 158 4.25 -0.73 -1.83
C LEU A 158 3.21 0.34 -2.13
N LEU A 159 3.60 1.43 -2.80
CA LEU A 159 2.70 2.57 -3.03
C LEU A 159 1.53 2.25 -3.98
N GLU A 160 1.67 1.23 -4.82
CA GLU A 160 0.68 0.80 -5.82
C GLU A 160 -0.28 -0.28 -5.29
N GLN A 161 0.10 -0.94 -4.19
CA GLN A 161 -0.68 -2.02 -3.59
C GLN A 161 -2.02 -1.51 -3.06
N ALA A 162 -3.05 -2.35 -3.17
CA ALA A 162 -4.29 -2.15 -2.45
C ALA A 162 -4.03 -2.13 -0.94
N PHE A 163 -4.61 -1.17 -0.26
CA PHE A 163 -4.45 -1.00 1.18
C PHE A 163 -5.18 -2.11 1.94
N PHE A 164 -4.53 -2.78 2.89
CA PHE A 164 -5.06 -3.97 3.56
C PHE A 164 -6.36 -3.73 4.35
N ARG A 165 -6.62 -2.49 4.78
CA ARG A 165 -7.88 -2.12 5.47
C ARG A 165 -8.98 -1.69 4.51
N ASP A 166 -8.74 -1.69 3.20
CA ASP A 166 -9.75 -1.45 2.19
C ASP A 166 -10.21 -2.79 1.59
N PRO A 167 -11.28 -3.40 2.12
CA PRO A 167 -11.78 -4.68 1.62
C PRO A 167 -12.26 -4.62 0.17
N GLU A 168 -12.57 -3.43 -0.34
CA GLU A 168 -13.00 -3.23 -1.73
C GLU A 168 -11.80 -3.08 -2.69
N GLY A 169 -10.58 -2.90 -2.17
CA GLY A 169 -9.36 -2.74 -2.96
C GLY A 169 -9.36 -1.51 -3.88
N LYS A 170 -10.13 -0.47 -3.53
CA LYS A 170 -10.29 0.76 -4.34
C LYS A 170 -9.25 1.83 -4.03
N ARG A 171 -8.55 1.69 -2.91
CA ARG A 171 -7.53 2.63 -2.44
C ARG A 171 -6.19 1.93 -2.35
N SER A 172 -5.21 2.54 -3.00
CA SER A 172 -3.81 2.16 -2.86
C SER A 172 -3.23 2.68 -1.55
N VAL A 173 -2.04 2.21 -1.18
CA VAL A 173 -1.26 2.80 -0.08
C VAL A 173 -0.97 4.28 -0.36
N GLN A 174 -0.69 4.66 -1.60
CA GLN A 174 -0.51 6.06 -1.98
C GLN A 174 -1.79 6.89 -1.77
N ASP A 175 -2.97 6.35 -2.07
CA ASP A 175 -4.25 7.02 -1.79
C ASP A 175 -4.43 7.29 -0.29
N GLU A 176 -4.05 6.34 0.56
CA GLU A 176 -4.14 6.49 2.02
C GLU A 176 -3.18 7.57 2.53
N ILE A 177 -1.95 7.62 2.02
CA ILE A 177 -1.01 8.71 2.31
C ILE A 177 -1.58 10.05 1.87
N ASN A 178 -2.15 10.13 0.66
CA ASN A 178 -2.77 11.36 0.15
C ASN A 178 -3.97 11.81 0.99
N ALA A 179 -4.77 10.86 1.49
CA ALA A 179 -5.87 11.15 2.40
C ALA A 179 -5.37 11.72 3.74
N ALA A 180 -4.29 11.15 4.29
CA ALA A 180 -3.65 11.68 5.49
C ALA A 180 -3.10 13.10 5.27
N ILE A 181 -2.45 13.36 4.12
CA ILE A 181 -1.98 14.71 3.74
C ILE A 181 -3.16 15.70 3.66
N ALA A 182 -4.29 15.29 3.12
CA ALA A 182 -5.48 16.14 3.01
C ALA A 182 -6.06 16.51 4.38
N ILE A 183 -6.00 15.59 5.35
CA ILE A 183 -6.54 15.77 6.70
C ILE A 183 -5.57 16.56 7.59
N ILE A 184 -4.29 16.22 7.55
CA ILE A 184 -3.26 16.79 8.44
C ILE A 184 -2.70 18.10 7.87
N GLY A 185 -2.65 18.22 6.54
CA GLY A 185 -2.24 19.44 5.87
C GLY A 185 -0.73 19.61 5.72
N GLU A 186 0.06 18.53 5.81
CA GLU A 186 1.51 18.52 5.56
C GLU A 186 1.87 17.45 4.52
N ASN A 187 2.95 17.66 3.78
CA ASN A 187 3.54 16.65 2.93
C ASN A 187 3.95 15.42 3.76
N MET A 188 3.69 14.23 3.21
CA MET A 188 4.06 12.96 3.84
C MET A 188 4.59 12.01 2.78
N GLN A 189 5.67 11.31 3.10
CA GLN A 189 6.29 10.37 2.18
C GLN A 189 6.85 9.17 2.93
N VAL A 190 6.66 7.98 2.37
CA VAL A 190 7.46 6.82 2.80
C VAL A 190 8.84 6.96 2.16
N ARG A 191 9.90 6.93 2.97
CA ARG A 191 11.27 7.10 2.48
C ARG A 191 11.90 5.78 2.08
N ARG A 192 11.74 4.77 2.94
CA ARG A 192 12.31 3.43 2.81
C ARG A 192 11.65 2.48 3.80
N PHE A 193 11.77 1.19 3.53
CA PHE A 193 11.40 0.15 4.47
C PHE A 193 12.34 -1.04 4.35
N THR A 194 12.29 -1.92 5.35
CA THR A 194 12.84 -3.27 5.26
C THR A 194 11.87 -4.24 5.92
N ARG A 195 11.84 -5.46 5.41
CA ARG A 195 11.03 -6.56 5.93
C ARG A 195 11.92 -7.79 6.02
N TYR A 196 11.82 -8.49 7.14
CA TYR A 196 12.47 -9.77 7.38
C TYR A 196 11.40 -10.83 7.60
N ALA A 197 11.55 -11.99 6.98
CA ALA A 197 10.80 -13.19 7.33
C ALA A 197 11.74 -14.32 7.80
N LEU A 198 11.35 -15.02 8.86
CA LEU A 198 12.13 -16.13 9.42
C LEU A 198 12.30 -17.25 8.38
N GLY A 199 13.55 -17.57 8.07
CA GLY A 199 13.91 -18.61 7.11
C GLY A 199 13.74 -18.21 5.64
N GLU A 200 13.55 -16.92 5.36
CA GLU A 200 13.55 -16.40 3.99
C GLU A 200 14.86 -16.75 3.27
N GLY A 201 14.74 -17.31 2.06
CA GLY A 201 15.88 -17.76 1.26
C GLY A 201 16.50 -19.10 1.68
N LEU A 202 16.03 -19.75 2.75
CA LEU A 202 16.53 -21.05 3.19
C LEU A 202 15.67 -22.20 2.65
N LYS A 203 16.31 -23.23 2.07
CA LYS A 203 15.63 -24.50 1.78
C LYS A 203 15.50 -25.27 3.08
N LYS A 204 14.27 -25.55 3.53
CA LYS A 204 14.06 -26.51 4.61
C LYS A 204 14.39 -27.90 4.08
N GLU A 205 15.38 -28.55 4.68
CA GLU A 205 15.56 -29.98 4.51
C GLU A 205 14.33 -30.69 5.08
N GLN A 206 13.52 -31.26 4.20
CA GLN A 206 12.40 -32.09 4.60
C GLN A 206 12.95 -33.48 4.92
N LYS A 207 13.30 -33.69 6.19
CA LYS A 207 13.63 -35.03 6.66
C LYS A 207 12.35 -35.84 6.76
N ASP A 208 12.27 -36.89 5.95
CA ASP A 208 11.20 -37.88 6.06
C ASP A 208 11.45 -38.70 7.32
N PHE A 209 10.83 -38.25 8.41
CA PHE A 209 10.95 -38.87 9.72
C PHE A 209 10.45 -40.33 9.69
N ALA A 210 9.51 -40.68 8.81
CA ALA A 210 9.03 -42.05 8.66
C ALA A 210 10.08 -42.93 7.97
N ALA A 211 10.81 -42.39 6.98
CA ALA A 211 11.94 -43.07 6.35
C ALA A 211 13.13 -43.25 7.31
N GLU A 212 13.47 -42.22 8.12
CA GLU A 212 14.52 -42.32 9.14
C GLU A 212 14.19 -43.37 10.22
N VAL A 213 12.94 -43.40 10.69
CA VAL A 213 12.49 -44.39 11.69
C VAL A 213 12.48 -45.80 11.08
N SER A 214 12.03 -45.96 9.84
CA SER A 214 12.02 -47.27 9.16
C SER A 214 13.43 -47.82 8.92
N ALA A 215 14.39 -46.95 8.57
CA ALA A 215 15.80 -47.30 8.40
C ALA A 215 16.46 -47.68 9.75
N ALA A 216 16.12 -46.99 10.84
CA ALA A 216 16.67 -47.29 12.16
C ALA A 216 16.18 -48.65 12.73
N VAL A 217 14.93 -49.04 12.44
CA VAL A 217 14.35 -50.32 12.90
C VAL A 217 14.80 -51.52 12.06
N SER A 218 15.15 -51.32 10.79
CA SER A 218 15.62 -52.38 9.88
C SER A 218 17.11 -52.70 10.04
N GLY A 219 17.91 -51.83 10.66
CA GLY A 219 19.33 -52.06 10.96
C GLY A 219 19.63 -52.83 12.26
N GLN A 220 18.62 -53.28 13.01
CA GLN A 220 18.75 -54.01 14.28
C GLN A 220 18.41 -55.52 14.19
N LYS A 221 18.32 -56.09 12.97
CA LYS A 221 18.13 -57.53 12.77
C LYS A 221 19.37 -58.20 12.18
#